data_AF-A0A440AQF5-F1
#
_entry.id   AF-A0A440AQF5-F1
#
_cell.length_a   1.000
_cell.length_b   1.000
_cell.length_c   1.000
_cell.angle_alpha   90.00
_cell.angle_beta   90.00
_cell.angle_gamma   90.00
#
_symmetry.space_group_name_H-M   'P 1'
#
loop_
_entity.id
_entity.type
_entity.pdbx_description
1 polymer ?
#
loop_
_entity_poly.entity_id
_entity_poly.type
_entity_poly.pdbx_seq_one_letter_code
_entity_poly.pdbx_strand_id
1 'polypeptide(L)'
;VLFFAVHQGGGHITLADGWLILAMLSVGMAYVEGGRVSRELGGTTTLCWAMILLAPITAVPLGFALWQHEWASISVSAWAGFWYAGIVSMFLGSVFWYRGLAVGGIARIGQLNLIQPLLTLLWSALLLGERVTVVAVICAAIIIGSMVACIRSRVPSTPR
;
A
#
# COMPACT_ATOMS: atom_id res chain seq x y z
N VAL A 1 -9.19 -7.37 14.21
CA VAL A 1 -8.46 -6.07 14.13
C VAL A 1 -8.56 -5.32 15.44
N LEU A 2 -9.75 -4.92 15.90
CA LEU A 2 -9.92 -4.20 17.19
C LEU A 2 -9.30 -4.95 18.39
N PHE A 3 -9.53 -6.26 18.51
CA PHE A 3 -8.90 -7.07 19.55
C PHE A 3 -7.36 -7.07 19.50
N PHE A 4 -6.78 -7.19 18.30
CA PHE A 4 -5.33 -7.14 18.11
C PHE A 4 -4.77 -5.74 18.42
N ALA A 5 -5.47 -4.68 18.00
CA ALA A 5 -5.10 -3.30 18.28
C ALA A 5 -5.13 -2.98 19.78
N VAL A 6 -6.14 -3.47 20.51
CA VAL A 6 -6.21 -3.34 21.98
C VAL A 6 -5.09 -4.12 22.65
N HIS A 7 -4.77 -5.32 22.16
CA HIS A 7 -3.77 -6.19 22.78
C HIS A 7 -2.32 -5.70 22.54
N GLN A 8 -2.01 -5.21 21.33
CA GLN A 8 -0.67 -4.69 20.99
C GLN A 8 -0.49 -3.20 21.31
N GLY A 9 -1.56 -2.41 21.25
CA GLY A 9 -1.54 -0.96 21.55
C GLY A 9 -1.72 -0.63 23.03
N GLY A 10 -1.82 -1.63 23.91
CA GLY A 10 -1.96 -1.45 25.35
C GLY A 10 -3.29 -0.84 25.82
N GLY A 11 -4.27 -0.66 24.93
CA GLY A 11 -5.59 -0.12 25.25
C GLY A 11 -5.65 1.41 25.44
N HIS A 12 -4.57 2.14 25.14
CA HIS A 12 -4.53 3.60 25.24
C HIS A 12 -4.63 4.27 23.87
N ILE A 13 -5.40 5.36 23.77
CA ILE A 13 -5.39 6.22 22.59
C ILE A 13 -4.15 7.12 22.68
N THR A 14 -3.33 7.06 21.66
CA THR A 14 -2.09 7.83 21.51
C THR A 14 -2.23 8.88 20.41
N LEU A 15 -1.30 9.83 20.37
CA LEU A 15 -1.23 10.80 19.26
C LEU A 15 -1.04 10.09 17.90
N ALA A 16 -0.40 8.91 17.89
CA ALA A 16 -0.22 8.11 16.68
C ALA A 16 -1.55 7.62 16.08
N ASP A 17 -2.55 7.35 16.92
CA ASP A 17 -3.89 6.96 16.45
C ASP A 17 -4.57 8.12 15.72
N GLY A 18 -4.36 9.36 16.17
CA GLY A 18 -4.82 10.57 15.48
C GLY A 18 -4.19 10.72 14.09
N TRP A 19 -2.87 10.51 14.00
CA TRP A 19 -2.16 10.50 12.71
C TRP A 19 -2.64 9.38 11.78
N LEU A 20 -2.94 8.20 12.34
CA LEU A 20 -3.49 7.08 11.58
C LEU A 20 -4.85 7.41 10.98
N ILE A 21 -5.75 8.01 11.76
CA ILE A 21 -7.07 8.45 11.28
C ILE A 21 -6.92 9.49 10.16
N LEU A 22 -6.06 10.49 10.35
CA LEU A 22 -5.79 11.50 9.33
C LEU A 22 -5.22 10.88 8.04
N ALA A 23 -4.32 9.92 8.16
CA ALA A 23 -3.77 9.18 7.02
C ALA A 23 -4.87 8.41 6.29
N MET A 24 -5.76 7.72 7.01
CA MET A 24 -6.89 6.99 6.42
C MET A 24 -7.85 7.92 5.67
N LEU A 25 -8.20 9.08 6.26
CA LEU A 25 -9.05 10.08 5.61
C LEU A 25 -8.38 10.68 4.37
N SER A 26 -7.09 11.01 4.46
CA SER A 26 -6.30 11.51 3.34
C SER A 26 -6.26 10.52 2.18
N VAL A 27 -6.00 9.23 2.48
CA VAL A 27 -6.05 8.15 1.50
C VAL A 27 -7.44 8.03 0.87
N GLY A 28 -8.50 8.10 1.67
CA GLY A 28 -9.88 8.04 1.17
C GLY A 28 -10.18 9.16 0.18
N MET A 29 -9.83 10.40 0.54
CA MET A 29 -9.99 11.57 -0.34
C MET A 29 -9.16 11.43 -1.62
N ALA A 30 -7.90 10.99 -1.50
CA ALA A 30 -7.02 10.77 -2.64
C ALA A 30 -7.57 9.70 -3.61
N TYR A 31 -8.20 8.64 -3.11
CA TYR A 31 -8.84 7.63 -3.96
C TYR A 31 -10.07 8.16 -4.70
N VAL A 32 -10.90 8.97 -4.04
CA VAL A 32 -12.10 9.55 -4.65
C VAL A 32 -11.71 10.55 -5.74
N GLU A 33 -10.86 11.51 -5.40
CA GLU A 33 -10.42 12.55 -6.33
C GLU A 33 -9.53 11.98 -7.43
N GLY A 34 -8.58 11.12 -7.06
CA GLY A 34 -7.72 10.41 -8.01
C GLY A 34 -8.52 9.52 -8.96
N GLY A 35 -9.59 8.88 -8.47
CA GLY A 35 -10.52 8.11 -9.30
C GLY A 35 -11.29 8.98 -10.29
N ARG A 36 -11.72 10.17 -9.89
CA ARG A 36 -12.35 11.16 -10.78
C ARG A 36 -11.39 11.62 -11.88
N VAL A 37 -10.20 12.09 -11.51
CA VAL A 37 -9.17 12.57 -12.45
C VAL A 37 -8.69 11.45 -13.39
N SER A 38 -8.58 10.21 -12.90
CA SER A 38 -8.17 9.05 -13.71
C SER A 38 -9.17 8.69 -14.80
N ARG A 39 -10.46 9.03 -14.64
CA ARG A 39 -11.48 8.80 -15.67
C ARG A 39 -11.36 9.81 -16.82
N GLU A 40 -10.88 11.01 -16.53
CA GLU A 40 -10.73 12.09 -17.53
C GLU A 40 -9.39 12.04 -18.25
N LEU A 41 -8.28 11.84 -17.52
CA LEU A 41 -6.91 11.89 -18.06
C LEU A 41 -6.32 10.50 -18.37
N GLY A 42 -6.95 9.44 -17.87
CA GLY A 42 -6.41 8.07 -17.89
C GLY A 42 -5.46 7.80 -16.72
N GLY A 43 -5.55 6.59 -16.14
CA GLY A 43 -4.86 6.24 -14.88
C GLY A 43 -3.34 6.42 -14.90
N THR A 44 -2.67 6.09 -16.01
CA THR A 44 -1.21 6.28 -16.14
C THR A 44 -0.84 7.77 -16.15
N THR A 45 -1.60 8.59 -16.88
CA THR A 45 -1.37 10.04 -16.95
C THR A 45 -1.60 10.70 -15.60
N THR A 46 -2.67 10.32 -14.90
CA THR A 46 -2.95 10.79 -13.54
C THR A 46 -1.84 10.41 -12.57
N LEU A 47 -1.29 9.20 -12.67
CA LEU A 47 -0.15 8.78 -11.87
C LEU A 47 1.10 9.65 -12.14
N CYS A 48 1.44 9.89 -13.41
CA CYS A 48 2.58 10.74 -13.76
C CYS A 48 2.44 12.15 -13.20
N TRP A 49 1.26 12.77 -13.35
CA TRP A 49 1.00 14.09 -12.79
C TRP A 49 1.05 14.09 -11.26
N ALA A 50 0.49 13.09 -10.60
CA ALA A 50 0.57 12.96 -9.16
C ALA A 50 2.03 12.88 -8.68
N MET A 51 2.87 12.07 -9.34
CA MET A 51 4.29 11.96 -9.01
C MET A 51 5.05 13.28 -9.20
N ILE A 52 4.80 14.00 -10.30
CA ILE A 52 5.44 15.29 -10.56
C ILE A 52 5.04 16.32 -9.49
N LEU A 53 3.76 16.36 -9.09
CA LEU A 53 3.27 17.30 -8.08
C LEU A 53 3.72 16.94 -6.65
N LEU A 54 3.84 15.65 -6.34
CA LEU A 54 4.29 15.16 -5.02
C LEU A 54 5.82 15.17 -4.88
N ALA A 55 6.57 15.13 -5.97
CA ALA A 55 8.02 15.17 -5.96
C ALA A 55 8.59 16.36 -5.16
N PRO A 56 8.21 17.62 -5.39
CA PRO A 56 8.74 18.74 -4.60
C PRO A 56 8.33 18.69 -3.13
N ILE A 57 7.10 18.23 -2.84
CA ILE A 57 6.57 18.13 -1.48
C ILE A 57 7.39 17.15 -0.64
N THR A 58 7.88 16.09 -1.27
CA THR A 58 8.70 15.06 -0.61
C THR A 58 10.21 15.37 -0.67
N ALA A 59 10.68 15.95 -1.77
CA ALA A 59 12.09 16.29 -1.96
C ALA A 59 12.57 17.41 -1.03
N VAL A 60 11.71 18.39 -0.70
CA VAL A 60 12.10 19.52 0.15
C VAL A 60 12.42 19.08 1.59
N PRO A 61 11.53 18.38 2.33
CA PRO A 61 11.86 17.86 3.66
C PRO A 61 13.04 16.88 3.63
N LEU A 62 13.13 16.04 2.60
CA LEU A 62 14.25 15.12 2.43
C LEU A 62 15.58 15.87 2.25
N GLY A 63 15.59 16.93 1.45
CA GLY A 63 16.76 17.79 1.25
C GLY A 63 17.21 18.47 2.54
N PHE A 64 16.27 18.94 3.37
CA PHE A 64 16.60 19.47 4.69
C PHE A 64 17.16 18.40 5.64
N ALA A 65 16.55 17.20 5.65
CA ALA A 65 17.00 16.11 6.50
C ALA A 65 18.39 15.58 6.11
N LEU A 66 18.71 15.59 4.82
CA LEU A 66 19.98 15.11 4.28
C LEU A 66 21.03 16.23 4.09
N TRP A 67 20.72 17.48 4.45
CA TRP A 67 21.58 18.63 4.18
C TRP A 67 23.00 18.48 4.75
N GLN A 68 23.12 17.84 5.93
CA GLN A 68 24.41 17.59 6.57
C GLN A 68 24.95 16.17 6.36
N HIS A 69 24.33 15.39 5.48
CA HIS A 69 24.71 13.99 5.27
C HIS A 69 25.79 13.86 4.19
N GLU A 70 26.82 13.05 4.47
CA GLU A 70 27.86 12.75 3.49
C GLU A 70 27.37 11.72 2.48
N TRP A 71 27.08 12.17 1.26
CA TRP A 71 26.58 11.34 0.17
C TRP A 71 27.51 10.18 -0.21
N ALA A 72 28.82 10.34 0.03
CA ALA A 72 29.83 9.29 -0.20
C ALA A 72 29.68 8.09 0.74
N SER A 73 28.98 8.22 1.87
CA SER A 73 28.71 7.13 2.81
C SER A 73 27.56 6.21 2.36
N ILE A 74 26.79 6.61 1.34
CA ILE A 74 25.63 5.85 0.86
C ILE A 74 26.11 4.71 -0.04
N SER A 75 25.88 3.47 0.40
CA SER A 75 26.23 2.27 -0.36
C SER A 75 25.58 2.23 -1.75
N VAL A 76 26.27 1.62 -2.72
CA VAL A 76 25.72 1.37 -4.06
C VAL A 76 24.44 0.54 -4.01
N SER A 77 24.34 -0.40 -3.06
CA SER A 77 23.13 -1.20 -2.82
C SER A 77 21.93 -0.36 -2.39
N ALA A 78 22.13 0.70 -1.60
CA ALA A 78 21.04 1.60 -1.18
C ALA A 78 20.49 2.38 -2.38
N TRP A 79 21.36 2.87 -3.27
CA TRP A 79 20.96 3.50 -4.52
C TRP A 79 20.23 2.54 -5.46
N ALA A 80 20.74 1.31 -5.59
CA ALA A 80 20.08 0.29 -6.40
C ALA A 80 18.68 -0.03 -5.85
N GLY A 81 18.53 -0.16 -4.53
CA GLY A 81 17.25 -0.37 -3.86
C GLY A 81 16.28 0.80 -4.09
N PHE A 82 16.76 2.04 -4.01
CA PHE A 82 15.97 3.24 -4.30
C PHE A 82 15.45 3.26 -5.74
N TRP A 83 16.33 3.03 -6.72
CA TRP A 83 15.95 3.01 -8.13
C TRP A 83 14.99 1.86 -8.45
N TYR A 84 15.23 0.68 -7.88
CA TYR A 84 14.34 -0.46 -8.01
C TYR A 84 12.95 -0.16 -7.43
N ALA A 85 12.89 0.36 -6.20
CA ALA A 85 11.64 0.69 -5.54
C ALA A 85 10.86 1.78 -6.29
N GLY A 86 11.54 2.83 -6.76
CA GLY A 86 10.91 3.94 -7.48
C GLY A 86 10.46 3.60 -8.89
N ILE A 87 11.38 3.13 -9.74
CA ILE A 87 11.10 2.92 -11.17
C ILE A 87 10.37 1.60 -11.40
N VAL A 88 10.91 0.50 -10.86
CA VAL A 88 10.39 -0.84 -11.19
C VAL A 88 9.12 -1.12 -10.39
N SER A 89 9.19 -0.98 -9.06
CA SER A 89 8.07 -1.33 -8.20
C SER A 89 6.96 -0.28 -8.26
N MET A 90 7.26 0.99 -7.98
CA MET A 90 6.25 2.04 -7.93
C MET A 90 5.74 2.42 -9.31
N PHE A 91 6.61 2.80 -10.25
CA PHE A 91 6.16 3.30 -11.55
C PHE A 91 5.69 2.18 -12.49
N LEU A 92 6.57 1.27 -12.89
CA LEU A 92 6.22 0.20 -13.84
C LEU A 92 5.15 -0.74 -13.27
N GLY A 93 5.30 -1.12 -12.00
CA GLY A 93 4.30 -1.92 -11.28
C GLY A 93 2.92 -1.27 -11.32
N SER A 94 2.81 0.04 -11.06
CA SER A 94 1.54 0.75 -11.13
C SER A 94 0.97 0.82 -12.54
N VAL A 95 1.79 1.01 -13.58
CA VAL A 95 1.32 1.00 -14.97
C VAL A 95 0.70 -0.36 -15.32
N PHE A 96 1.39 -1.46 -15.01
CA PHE A 96 0.84 -2.80 -15.22
C PHE A 96 -0.40 -3.05 -14.37
N TRP A 97 -0.42 -2.54 -13.15
CA TRP A 97 -1.56 -2.62 -12.25
C TRP A 97 -2.81 -1.93 -12.80
N TYR A 98 -2.69 -0.69 -13.28
CA TYR A 98 -3.80 0.04 -13.91
C TYR A 98 -4.28 -0.64 -15.19
N ARG A 99 -3.36 -1.18 -16.00
CA ARG A 99 -3.74 -1.99 -17.17
C ARG A 99 -4.45 -3.28 -16.76
N GLY A 100 -3.97 -3.95 -15.72
CA GLY A 100 -4.61 -5.14 -15.14
C GLY A 100 -6.01 -4.86 -14.59
N LEU A 101 -6.21 -3.70 -13.95
CA LEU A 101 -7.52 -3.21 -13.52
C LEU A 101 -8.47 -2.99 -14.70
N ALA A 102 -7.97 -2.37 -15.78
CA ALA A 102 -8.77 -2.11 -16.97
C ALA A 102 -9.20 -3.41 -17.68
N VAL A 103 -8.32 -4.41 -17.76
CA VAL A 103 -8.58 -5.69 -18.46
C VAL A 103 -9.34 -6.69 -17.57
N GLY A 104 -8.98 -6.80 -16.31
CA GLY A 104 -9.49 -7.83 -15.38
C GLY A 104 -10.73 -7.39 -14.57
N GLY A 105 -11.06 -6.10 -14.59
CA GLY A 105 -12.15 -5.52 -13.80
C GLY A 105 -11.79 -5.31 -12.33
N ILE A 106 -12.29 -4.22 -11.76
CA ILE A 106 -11.98 -3.76 -10.38
C ILE A 106 -12.27 -4.85 -9.33
N ALA A 107 -13.37 -5.59 -9.48
CA ALA A 107 -13.79 -6.61 -8.51
C ALA A 107 -12.80 -7.79 -8.43
N ARG A 108 -12.30 -8.28 -9.57
CA ARG A 108 -11.37 -9.43 -9.62
C ARG A 108 -9.98 -9.05 -9.16
N ILE A 109 -9.50 -7.88 -9.57
CA ILE A 109 -8.20 -7.37 -9.12
C ILE A 109 -8.22 -7.02 -7.63
N GLY A 110 -9.34 -6.49 -7.13
CA GLY A 110 -9.57 -6.30 -5.70
C GLY A 110 -9.48 -7.59 -4.91
N GLN A 111 -9.90 -8.73 -5.48
CA GLN A 111 -9.72 -10.06 -4.87
C GLN A 111 -8.25 -10.51 -4.92
N LEU A 112 -7.55 -10.26 -6.03
CA LEU A 112 -6.12 -10.59 -6.13
C LEU A 112 -5.29 -9.81 -5.10
N ASN A 113 -5.62 -8.55 -4.81
CA ASN A 113 -4.95 -7.79 -3.76
C ASN A 113 -4.99 -8.47 -2.39
N LEU A 114 -5.92 -9.38 -2.18
CA LEU A 114 -6.06 -10.04 -0.92
C LEU A 114 -5.07 -11.17 -0.70
N ILE A 115 -4.43 -11.63 -1.78
CA ILE A 115 -3.27 -12.52 -1.68
C ILE A 115 -2.00 -11.75 -1.30
N GLN A 116 -1.97 -10.43 -1.56
CA GLN A 116 -0.78 -9.61 -1.37
C GLN A 116 -0.26 -9.66 0.09
N PRO A 117 -1.08 -9.50 1.15
CA PRO A 117 -0.60 -9.62 2.52
C PRO A 117 0.06 -10.97 2.84
N LEU A 118 -0.44 -12.05 2.22
CA LEU A 118 0.09 -13.41 2.43
C LEU A 118 1.41 -13.61 1.73
N LEU A 119 1.49 -13.15 0.48
CA LEU A 119 2.74 -13.16 -0.27
C LEU A 119 3.79 -12.30 0.45
N THR A 120 3.42 -11.13 0.97
CA THR A 120 4.34 -10.29 1.76
C THR A 120 4.86 -11.03 3.00
N LEU A 121 4.00 -11.70 3.76
CA LEU A 121 4.43 -12.48 4.93
C LEU A 121 5.38 -13.62 4.54
N LEU A 122 5.06 -14.33 3.44
CA LEU A 122 5.90 -15.40 2.90
C LEU A 122 7.27 -14.87 2.45
N TRP A 123 7.28 -13.77 1.70
CA TRP A 123 8.52 -13.13 1.25
C TRP A 123 9.34 -12.58 2.42
N SER A 124 8.71 -12.05 3.47
CA SER A 124 9.43 -11.63 4.69
C SER A 124 10.15 -12.80 5.35
N ALA A 125 9.48 -13.95 5.47
CA ALA A 125 10.08 -15.16 6.03
C ALA A 125 11.25 -15.68 5.17
N LEU A 126 11.09 -15.68 3.84
CA LEU A 126 12.09 -16.22 2.91
C LEU A 126 13.28 -15.30 2.69
N LEU A 127 13.05 -14.00 2.55
CA LEU A 127 14.08 -13.01 2.17
C LEU A 127 14.74 -12.36 3.38
N LEU A 128 13.96 -12.05 4.43
CA LEU A 128 14.49 -11.43 5.66
C LEU A 128 14.77 -12.45 6.78
N GLY A 129 14.38 -13.72 6.59
CA GLY A 129 14.58 -14.76 7.60
C GLY A 129 13.72 -14.56 8.85
N GLU A 130 12.66 -13.77 8.77
CA GLU A 130 11.81 -13.48 9.92
C GLU A 130 11.11 -14.75 10.43
N ARG A 131 11.12 -14.93 11.75
CA ARG A 131 10.40 -16.04 12.38
C ARG A 131 8.91 -15.77 12.35
N VAL A 132 8.21 -16.41 11.41
CA VAL A 132 6.75 -16.41 11.38
C VAL A 132 6.25 -17.17 12.62
N THR A 133 5.72 -16.42 13.59
CA THR A 133 5.17 -17.01 14.80
C THR A 133 3.87 -17.76 14.48
N VAL A 134 3.55 -18.78 15.28
CA VAL A 134 2.28 -19.51 15.17
C VAL A 134 1.09 -18.55 15.26
N VAL A 135 1.21 -17.50 16.09
CA VAL A 135 0.19 -16.45 16.21
C VAL A 135 0.00 -15.68 14.90
N ALA A 136 1.08 -15.32 14.19
CA ALA A 136 0.99 -14.65 12.89
C ALA A 136 0.28 -15.52 11.85
N VAL A 137 0.57 -16.83 11.83
CA VAL A 137 -0.11 -17.79 10.93
C VAL A 137 -1.60 -17.89 11.25
N ILE A 138 -1.97 -18.01 12.54
CA ILE A 138 -3.37 -18.07 12.97
C ILE A 138 -4.09 -16.76 12.63
N CYS A 139 -3.48 -15.61 12.90
CA CYS A 139 -4.05 -14.31 12.53
C CYS A 139 -4.24 -14.19 11.01
N ALA A 140 -3.25 -14.61 10.22
CA ALA A 140 -3.36 -14.63 8.76
C ALA A 140 -4.53 -15.51 8.31
N ALA A 141 -4.66 -16.73 8.86
CA ALA A 141 -5.77 -17.64 8.54
C ALA A 141 -7.14 -17.05 8.90
N ILE A 142 -7.27 -16.38 10.05
CA ILE A 142 -8.50 -15.70 10.47
C ILE A 142 -8.85 -14.56 9.51
N ILE A 143 -7.86 -13.74 9.14
CA ILE A 143 -8.06 -12.63 8.20
C ILE A 143 -8.53 -13.17 6.85
N ILE A 144 -7.86 -14.18 6.30
CA ILE A 144 -8.28 -14.84 5.05
C ILE A 144 -9.71 -15.36 5.17
N GLY A 145 -10.01 -16.11 6.24
CA GLY A 145 -11.34 -16.70 6.46
C GLY A 145 -12.44 -15.65 6.52
N SER A 146 -12.24 -14.58 7.30
CA SER A 146 -13.18 -13.46 7.42
C SER A 146 -13.41 -12.76 6.09
N MET A 147 -12.37 -12.65 5.28
CA MET A 147 -12.40 -11.95 4.02
C MET A 147 -13.02 -12.81 2.91
N VAL A 148 -12.76 -14.11 2.89
CA VAL A 148 -13.48 -15.07 2.04
C VAL A 148 -14.96 -15.07 2.38
N ALA A 149 -15.33 -15.05 3.67
CA ALA A 149 -16.71 -14.92 4.10
C ALA A 149 -17.36 -13.62 3.62
N CYS A 150 -16.66 -12.49 3.76
CA CYS A 150 -17.11 -11.17 3.29
C CYS A 150 -17.30 -11.10 1.77
N ILE A 151 -16.42 -11.76 1.00
CA ILE A 151 -16.56 -11.86 -0.46
C ILE A 151 -17.77 -12.72 -0.83
N ARG A 152 -17.95 -13.86 -0.16
CA ARG A 152 -19.07 -14.78 -0.41
C ARG A 152 -20.43 -14.19 0.00
N SER A 153 -20.45 -13.29 0.99
CA SER A 153 -21.67 -12.62 1.45
C SER A 153 -22.09 -11.43 0.58
N ARG A 154 -21.33 -11.05 -0.44
CA ARG A 154 -21.78 -10.00 -1.38
C ARG A 154 -22.97 -10.51 -2.18
N VAL A 155 -24.16 -10.00 -1.83
CA VAL A 155 -25.39 -10.19 -2.60
C VAL A 155 -25.20 -9.59 -4.00
N PRO A 156 -25.58 -10.29 -5.09
CA PRO A 156 -25.54 -9.72 -6.43
C PRO A 156 -26.37 -8.43 -6.47
N SER A 157 -25.73 -7.31 -6.82
CA SER A 157 -26.45 -6.07 -7.12
C SER A 157 -27.28 -6.30 -8.38
N THR A 158 -28.61 -6.35 -8.21
CA THR A 158 -29.59 -6.35 -9.29
C THR A 158 -29.33 -5.13 -10.19
N PRO A 159 -29.17 -5.29 -11.51
CA PRO A 159 -29.04 -4.14 -12.41
C PRO A 159 -30.33 -3.31 -12.33
N ARG A 160 -30.21 -2.00 -12.15
CA ARG A 160 -31.28 -1.04 -12.43
C ARG A 160 -31.01 -0.38 -13.77
#